data_AF-A0A7V3U251-F1
#
_entry.id   AF-A0A7V3U251-F1
#
_cell.length_a   1.000
_cell.length_b   1.000
_cell.length_c   1.000
_cell.angle_alpha   90.00
_cell.angle_beta   90.00
_cell.angle_gamma   90.00
#
_symmetry.space_group_name_H-M   'P 1'
#
loop_
_entity.id
_entity.type
_entity.pdbx_description
1 polymer ?
#
loop_
_entity_poly.entity_id
_entity_poly.type
_entity_poly.pdbx_seq_one_letter_code
_entity_poly.pdbx_strand_id
1 'polypeptide(L)'
;MPMGKLWTAYKMRVKRRRLLYRALRKRRQMVSVVNRTAQIQRGDILLFSTVRNELIRLPYFLEYYRKLGVKHFLFVDNDSDDGTVQYLQDQPDVSLWSTKHSYKLSRFGVDWLTWLQIRYGHGHWCLTVDADEILIYPYCDDRPLSALTGWLDSQSITAFGALMLDMYPKGPLDAEIYQPGKDPFKILRWFDAGNYRFQMQEALQSQWVQGGVRDRVFFADQPDRAPTLNKIPLVKWNRRFAYNSSTHSILPPRLNHVFNLTGTDL
;
A
#
# COMPACT_ATOMS: atom_id res chain seq x y z
N MET A 1 -11.55 28.24 15.82
CA MET A 1 -11.89 27.29 14.72
C MET A 1 -13.40 27.27 14.55
N PRO A 2 -13.95 27.42 13.34
CA PRO A 2 -15.40 27.38 13.12
C PRO A 2 -15.99 26.01 13.54
N MET A 3 -17.18 26.02 14.12
CA MET A 3 -17.87 24.86 14.72
C MET A 3 -17.89 23.62 13.80
N GLY A 4 -18.05 23.84 12.48
CA GLY A 4 -18.04 22.78 11.47
C GLY A 4 -16.71 22.02 11.36
N LYS A 5 -15.56 22.69 11.55
CA LYS A 5 -14.24 22.04 11.51
C LYS A 5 -14.03 21.12 12.72
N LEU A 6 -14.51 21.53 13.90
CA LEU A 6 -14.44 20.71 15.12
C LEU A 6 -15.30 19.45 14.99
N TRP A 7 -16.50 19.58 14.43
CA TRP A 7 -17.39 18.45 14.16
C TRP A 7 -16.78 17.44 13.18
N THR A 8 -16.20 17.92 12.07
CA THR A 8 -15.51 17.05 11.10
C THR A 8 -14.30 16.34 11.73
N ALA A 9 -13.49 17.06 12.51
CA ALA A 9 -12.37 16.46 13.23
C ALA A 9 -12.82 15.37 14.22
N TYR A 10 -13.92 15.62 14.95
CA TYR A 10 -14.53 14.62 15.83
C TYR A 10 -15.03 13.39 15.07
N LYS A 11 -15.77 13.58 13.96
CA LYS A 11 -16.23 12.50 13.08
C LYS A 11 -15.06 11.65 12.58
N MET A 12 -13.97 12.27 12.13
CA MET A 12 -12.78 11.55 11.66
C MET A 12 -12.08 10.78 12.79
N ARG A 13 -12.05 11.33 14.01
CA ARG A 13 -11.54 10.63 15.20
C ARG A 13 -12.39 9.40 15.53
N VAL A 14 -13.71 9.51 15.50
CA VAL A 14 -14.64 8.38 15.72
C VAL A 14 -14.47 7.33 14.62
N LYS A 15 -14.40 7.75 13.35
CA LYS A 15 -14.15 6.85 12.20
C LYS A 15 -12.86 6.07 12.41
N ARG A 16 -11.74 6.75 12.72
CA ARG A 16 -10.45 6.11 13.00
C ARG A 16 -10.54 5.09 14.14
N ARG A 17 -11.17 5.45 15.26
CA ARG A 17 -11.38 4.52 16.39
C ARG A 17 -12.17 3.27 15.98
N ARG A 18 -13.23 3.44 15.18
CA ARG A 18 -14.00 2.32 14.62
C ARG A 18 -13.13 1.41 13.76
N LEU A 19 -12.28 1.97 12.89
CA LEU A 19 -11.37 1.18 12.03
C LEU A 19 -10.33 0.41 12.85
N LEU A 20 -9.70 1.06 13.85
CA LEU A 20 -8.78 0.40 14.77
C LEU A 20 -9.47 -0.74 15.55
N TYR A 21 -10.70 -0.52 16.02
CA TYR A 21 -11.48 -1.56 16.70
C TYR A 21 -11.84 -2.72 15.76
N ARG A 22 -12.14 -2.43 14.48
CA ARG A 22 -12.34 -3.47 13.46
C ARG A 22 -11.08 -4.30 13.27
N ALA A 23 -9.92 -3.68 13.07
CA ALA A 23 -8.64 -4.39 12.95
C ALA A 23 -8.38 -5.27 14.18
N LEU A 24 -8.61 -4.72 15.38
CA LEU A 24 -8.53 -5.48 16.63
C LEU A 24 -9.46 -6.70 16.61
N ARG A 25 -10.73 -6.58 16.21
CA ARG A 25 -11.63 -7.75 16.11
C ARG A 25 -11.17 -8.76 15.05
N LYS A 26 -10.72 -8.26 13.91
CA LYS A 26 -10.32 -9.05 12.74
C LYS A 26 -9.03 -9.84 12.95
N ARG A 27 -8.22 -9.51 13.97
CA ARG A 27 -7.04 -10.32 14.37
C ARG A 27 -7.36 -11.80 14.59
N ARG A 28 -8.56 -12.12 15.07
CA ARG A 28 -8.99 -13.51 15.35
C ARG A 28 -9.32 -14.31 14.08
N GLN A 29 -9.26 -13.67 12.91
CA GLN A 29 -9.48 -14.32 11.61
C GLN A 29 -8.20 -14.88 11.00
N MET A 30 -7.04 -14.53 11.56
CA MET A 30 -5.75 -14.92 11.04
C MET A 30 -5.12 -15.99 11.91
N VAL A 31 -4.53 -16.98 11.28
CA VAL A 31 -3.70 -18.00 11.93
C VAL A 31 -2.25 -17.75 11.55
N SER A 32 -1.35 -17.79 12.53
CA SER A 32 0.07 -17.65 12.27
C SER A 32 0.57 -18.92 11.58
N VAL A 33 1.17 -18.77 10.40
CA VAL A 33 1.77 -19.87 9.64
C VAL A 33 3.25 -19.97 9.97
N VAL A 34 3.98 -18.85 9.87
CA VAL A 34 5.35 -18.73 10.36
C VAL A 34 5.56 -17.33 10.91
N ASN A 35 6.11 -17.22 12.12
CA ASN A 35 6.29 -15.94 12.80
C ASN A 35 7.75 -15.71 13.12
N ARG A 36 8.39 -14.87 12.31
CA ARG A 36 9.79 -14.46 12.47
C ARG A 36 9.90 -13.03 13.00
N THR A 37 8.82 -12.48 13.59
CA THR A 37 8.80 -11.08 14.05
C THR A 37 9.78 -10.77 15.17
N ALA A 38 10.34 -11.78 15.85
CA ALA A 38 11.44 -11.62 16.79
C ALA A 38 12.75 -11.11 16.14
N GLN A 39 12.88 -11.22 14.80
CA GLN A 39 14.03 -10.71 14.05
C GLN A 39 13.94 -9.21 13.76
N ILE A 40 12.76 -8.59 13.93
CA ILE A 40 12.55 -7.17 13.63
C ILE A 40 13.36 -6.32 14.61
N GLN A 41 14.28 -5.51 14.07
CA GLN A 41 15.13 -4.60 14.82
C GLN A 41 14.65 -3.15 14.71
N ARG A 42 14.94 -2.34 15.73
CA ARG A 42 14.62 -0.91 15.70
C ARG A 42 15.27 -0.25 14.49
N GLY A 43 14.48 0.47 13.71
CA GLY A 43 14.94 1.16 12.50
C GLY A 43 14.71 0.37 11.20
N ASP A 44 14.33 -0.90 11.30
CA ASP A 44 13.96 -1.69 10.13
C ASP A 44 12.77 -1.07 9.38
N ILE A 45 12.85 -1.11 8.06
CA ILE A 45 11.74 -0.81 7.17
C ILE A 45 10.98 -2.12 6.93
N LEU A 46 9.68 -2.08 7.20
CA LEU A 46 8.81 -3.25 7.18
C LEU A 46 7.84 -3.17 6.01
N LEU A 47 7.65 -4.27 5.29
CA LEU A 47 6.66 -4.36 4.24
C LEU A 47 5.44 -5.17 4.70
N PHE A 48 4.24 -4.69 4.35
CA PHE A 48 2.97 -5.34 4.63
C PHE A 48 2.20 -5.57 3.33
N SER A 49 1.71 -6.79 3.12
CA SER A 49 0.91 -7.12 1.93
C SER A 49 -0.10 -8.22 2.22
N THR A 50 -1.27 -8.14 1.57
CA THR A 50 -2.24 -9.25 1.53
C THR A 50 -2.16 -9.88 0.16
N VAL A 51 -2.05 -11.20 0.10
CA VAL A 51 -1.84 -11.93 -1.16
C VAL A 51 -2.85 -13.05 -1.31
N ARG A 52 -3.19 -13.37 -2.56
CA ARG A 52 -3.94 -14.58 -2.92
C ARG A 52 -3.54 -15.01 -4.32
N ASN A 53 -2.97 -16.21 -4.44
CA ASN A 53 -2.51 -16.77 -5.70
C ASN A 53 -1.54 -15.84 -6.45
N GLU A 54 -0.51 -15.39 -5.74
CA GLU A 54 0.46 -14.40 -6.22
C GLU A 54 1.85 -15.01 -6.46
N LEU A 55 1.96 -16.35 -6.52
CA LEU A 55 3.25 -17.03 -6.68
C LEU A 55 4.01 -16.53 -7.91
N ILE A 56 3.27 -16.17 -8.97
CA ILE A 56 3.87 -15.64 -10.20
C ILE A 56 4.61 -14.31 -9.97
N ARG A 57 4.10 -13.41 -9.10
CA ARG A 57 4.67 -12.07 -8.88
C ARG A 57 5.68 -12.02 -7.74
N LEU A 58 5.49 -12.86 -6.73
CA LEU A 58 6.25 -12.82 -5.47
C LEU A 58 7.77 -12.92 -5.61
N PRO A 59 8.36 -13.70 -6.55
CA PRO A 59 9.81 -13.77 -6.70
C PRO A 59 10.45 -12.41 -7.01
N TYR A 60 9.95 -11.70 -8.03
CA TYR A 60 10.45 -10.37 -8.37
C TYR A 60 10.12 -9.35 -7.28
N PHE A 61 8.90 -9.40 -6.74
CA PHE A 61 8.46 -8.50 -5.67
C PHE A 61 9.39 -8.54 -4.45
N LEU A 62 9.73 -9.74 -3.95
CA LEU A 62 10.61 -9.89 -2.80
C LEU A 62 12.04 -9.43 -3.12
N GLU A 63 12.58 -9.81 -4.28
CA GLU A 63 13.91 -9.38 -4.71
C GLU A 63 14.01 -7.85 -4.80
N TYR A 64 13.04 -7.21 -5.46
CA TYR A 64 12.97 -5.77 -5.62
C TYR A 64 12.99 -5.05 -4.27
N TYR A 65 12.10 -5.43 -3.35
CA TYR A 65 12.00 -4.75 -2.07
C TYR A 65 13.15 -5.06 -1.10
N ARG A 66 13.76 -6.25 -1.19
CA ARG A 66 15.02 -6.56 -0.48
C ARG A 66 16.15 -5.67 -0.97
N LYS A 67 16.30 -5.48 -2.29
CA LYS A 67 17.28 -4.56 -2.89
C LYS A 67 17.07 -3.13 -2.42
N LEU A 68 15.82 -2.69 -2.30
CA LEU A 68 15.48 -1.37 -1.74
C LEU A 68 15.72 -1.26 -0.22
N GLY A 69 16.04 -2.35 0.46
CA GLY A 69 16.40 -2.34 1.88
C GLY A 69 15.26 -2.63 2.85
N VAL A 70 14.12 -3.16 2.38
CA VAL A 70 13.13 -3.77 3.28
C VAL A 70 13.79 -4.91 4.06
N LYS A 71 13.60 -4.93 5.38
CA LYS A 71 14.26 -5.88 6.29
C LYS A 71 13.35 -7.01 6.75
N HIS A 72 12.05 -6.78 6.79
CA HIS A 72 11.08 -7.81 7.18
C HIS A 72 9.78 -7.65 6.40
N PHE A 73 9.23 -8.79 5.98
CA PHE A 73 7.97 -8.86 5.24
C PHE A 73 6.88 -9.50 6.10
N LEU A 74 5.74 -8.84 6.22
CA LEU A 74 4.58 -9.29 6.95
C LEU A 74 3.42 -9.52 5.98
N PHE A 75 3.18 -10.80 5.66
CA PHE A 75 2.15 -11.20 4.71
C PHE A 75 0.91 -11.76 5.39
N VAL A 76 -0.25 -11.46 4.80
CA VAL A 76 -1.49 -12.19 5.06
C VAL A 76 -1.89 -12.90 3.77
N ASP A 77 -1.74 -14.22 3.75
CA ASP A 77 -2.28 -15.07 2.68
C ASP A 77 -3.79 -15.23 2.85
N ASN A 78 -4.54 -15.03 1.78
CA ASN A 78 -5.99 -15.22 1.76
C ASN A 78 -6.42 -16.45 0.96
N ASP A 79 -6.07 -17.63 1.49
CA ASP A 79 -6.53 -18.95 1.02
C ASP A 79 -6.01 -19.23 -0.39
N SER A 80 -4.69 -19.12 -0.57
CA SER A 80 -4.03 -19.48 -1.83
C SER A 80 -3.93 -20.98 -2.02
N ASP A 81 -3.97 -21.42 -3.27
CA ASP A 81 -3.87 -22.80 -3.72
C ASP A 81 -2.79 -23.03 -4.81
N ASP A 82 -2.05 -21.98 -5.17
CA ASP A 82 -1.04 -22.00 -6.24
C ASP A 82 0.40 -22.29 -5.77
N GLY A 83 0.61 -22.52 -4.47
CA GLY A 83 1.95 -22.66 -3.87
C GLY A 83 2.50 -21.39 -3.21
N THR A 84 1.75 -20.27 -3.22
CA THR A 84 2.11 -19.00 -2.57
C THR A 84 2.53 -19.19 -1.10
N VAL A 85 1.77 -19.98 -0.35
CA VAL A 85 2.02 -20.19 1.09
C VAL A 85 3.38 -20.86 1.32
N GLN A 86 3.66 -21.96 0.61
CA GLN A 86 4.90 -22.72 0.73
C GLN A 86 6.09 -21.84 0.35
N TYR A 87 5.99 -21.14 -0.80
CA TYR A 87 7.02 -20.23 -1.26
C TYR A 87 7.36 -19.14 -0.22
N LEU A 88 6.35 -18.53 0.40
CA LEU A 88 6.53 -17.50 1.43
C LEU A 88 7.04 -18.06 2.77
N GLN A 89 6.64 -19.28 3.14
CA GLN A 89 7.14 -19.93 4.36
C GLN A 89 8.65 -20.12 4.33
N ASP A 90 9.20 -20.46 3.17
CA ASP A 90 10.63 -20.74 2.97
C ASP A 90 11.51 -19.49 2.99
N GLN A 91 10.91 -18.29 2.92
CA GLN A 91 11.67 -17.04 2.95
C GLN A 91 12.13 -16.70 4.38
N PRO A 92 13.43 -16.46 4.61
CA PRO A 92 13.98 -16.30 5.97
C PRO A 92 13.55 -15.00 6.67
N ASP A 93 13.16 -13.98 5.90
CA ASP A 93 12.76 -12.63 6.31
C ASP A 93 11.24 -12.39 6.25
N VAL A 94 10.45 -13.47 6.11
CA VAL A 94 8.98 -13.42 6.06
C VAL A 94 8.36 -13.90 7.37
N SER A 95 7.39 -13.13 7.85
CA SER A 95 6.33 -13.59 8.76
C SER A 95 5.01 -13.69 7.99
N LEU A 96 4.37 -14.86 8.06
CA LEU A 96 3.17 -15.19 7.30
C LEU A 96 2.02 -15.57 8.25
N TRP A 97 0.87 -14.99 7.95
CA TRP A 97 -0.43 -15.41 8.48
C TRP A 97 -1.31 -15.89 7.34
N SER A 98 -2.24 -16.82 7.60
CA SER A 98 -3.25 -17.23 6.63
C SER A 98 -4.66 -17.00 7.14
N THR A 99 -5.60 -16.83 6.21
CA THR A 99 -7.02 -16.69 6.53
C THR A 99 -7.91 -17.13 5.38
N LYS A 100 -9.00 -17.85 5.71
CA LYS A 100 -10.08 -18.21 4.78
C LYS A 100 -11.27 -17.23 4.83
N HIS A 101 -11.16 -16.16 5.61
CA HIS A 101 -12.24 -15.22 5.76
C HIS A 101 -12.36 -14.29 4.55
N SER A 102 -13.55 -13.68 4.39
CA SER A 102 -13.84 -12.81 3.25
C SER A 102 -12.92 -11.59 3.16
N TYR A 103 -12.18 -11.51 2.05
CA TYR A 103 -11.35 -10.37 1.64
C TYR A 103 -12.14 -9.05 1.61
N LYS A 104 -13.32 -9.05 0.98
CA LYS A 104 -14.18 -7.87 0.88
C LYS A 104 -14.62 -7.38 2.27
N LEU A 105 -15.01 -8.29 3.17
CA LEU A 105 -15.45 -7.94 4.53
C LEU A 105 -14.30 -7.53 5.47
N SER A 106 -13.05 -7.82 5.12
CA SER A 106 -11.84 -7.28 5.76
C SER A 106 -11.36 -5.96 5.14
N ARG A 107 -12.18 -5.34 4.28
CA ARG A 107 -11.86 -4.11 3.53
C ARG A 107 -10.65 -4.32 2.64
N PHE A 108 -10.67 -5.42 1.89
CA PHE A 108 -9.59 -5.82 0.98
C PHE A 108 -8.28 -6.03 1.76
N GLY A 109 -8.33 -6.85 2.82
CA GLY A 109 -7.17 -7.21 3.63
C GLY A 109 -6.68 -6.14 4.62
N VAL A 110 -7.06 -4.88 4.43
CA VAL A 110 -6.56 -3.74 5.22
C VAL A 110 -6.83 -3.89 6.72
N ASP A 111 -7.97 -4.46 7.12
CA ASP A 111 -8.24 -4.67 8.55
C ASP A 111 -7.25 -5.68 9.19
N TRP A 112 -6.76 -6.66 8.42
CA TRP A 112 -5.75 -7.63 8.86
C TRP A 112 -4.37 -6.98 8.93
N LEU A 113 -3.95 -6.29 7.86
CA LEU A 113 -2.66 -5.58 7.82
C LEU A 113 -2.58 -4.51 8.91
N THR A 114 -3.65 -3.75 9.15
CA THR A 114 -3.69 -2.74 10.21
C THR A 114 -3.43 -3.36 11.58
N TRP A 115 -3.92 -4.58 11.86
CA TRP A 115 -3.61 -5.26 13.12
C TRP A 115 -2.11 -5.59 13.23
N LEU A 116 -1.52 -6.13 12.16
CA LEU A 116 -0.09 -6.42 12.14
C LEU A 116 0.75 -5.15 12.29
N GLN A 117 0.36 -4.06 11.65
CA GLN A 117 1.02 -2.76 11.77
C GLN A 117 0.88 -2.17 13.18
N ILE A 118 -0.28 -2.33 13.84
CA ILE A 118 -0.45 -1.96 15.26
C ILE A 118 0.54 -2.72 16.15
N ARG A 119 0.73 -4.03 15.88
CA ARG A 119 1.54 -4.91 16.72
C ARG A 119 3.04 -4.76 16.47
N TYR A 120 3.45 -4.67 15.21
CA TYR A 120 4.84 -4.78 14.77
C TYR A 120 5.36 -3.52 14.07
N GLY A 121 4.48 -2.73 13.45
CA GLY A 121 4.88 -1.55 12.67
C GLY A 121 5.15 -0.29 13.49
N HIS A 122 4.76 -0.24 14.76
CA HIS A 122 4.82 1.00 15.52
C HIS A 122 6.25 1.53 15.70
N GLY A 123 6.52 2.74 15.21
CA GLY A 123 7.84 3.36 15.27
C GLY A 123 8.73 3.06 14.06
N HIS A 124 8.27 2.17 13.16
CA HIS A 124 8.95 1.83 11.92
C HIS A 124 8.34 2.57 10.73
N TRP A 125 9.15 2.76 9.70
CA TRP A 125 8.63 3.03 8.37
C TRP A 125 8.01 1.75 7.82
N CYS A 126 6.71 1.82 7.51
CA CYS A 126 5.92 0.71 7.01
C CYS A 126 5.54 0.99 5.57
N LEU A 127 5.95 0.10 4.67
CA LEU A 127 5.53 0.06 3.28
C LEU A 127 4.33 -0.88 3.14
N THR A 128 3.23 -0.41 2.58
CA THR A 128 2.03 -1.23 2.32
C THR A 128 1.73 -1.18 0.83
N VAL A 129 1.88 -2.33 0.17
CA VAL A 129 1.74 -2.49 -1.29
C VAL A 129 1.11 -3.84 -1.61
N ASP A 130 0.33 -3.89 -2.68
CA ASP A 130 -0.18 -5.14 -3.25
C ASP A 130 0.92 -5.85 -4.05
N ALA A 131 0.80 -7.15 -4.32
CA ALA A 131 1.88 -7.94 -4.95
C ALA A 131 2.16 -7.55 -6.41
N ASP A 132 1.23 -6.86 -7.05
CA ASP A 132 1.32 -6.28 -8.39
C ASP A 132 1.74 -4.81 -8.38
N GLU A 133 1.99 -4.21 -7.20
CA GLU A 133 2.44 -2.83 -7.05
C GLU A 133 3.95 -2.75 -6.85
N ILE A 134 4.60 -1.85 -7.59
CA ILE A 134 6.03 -1.54 -7.46
C ILE A 134 6.17 -0.06 -7.13
N LEU A 135 6.79 0.24 -5.99
CA LEU A 135 7.04 1.61 -5.57
C LEU A 135 8.27 2.16 -6.30
N ILE A 136 8.06 3.18 -7.12
CA ILE A 136 9.11 3.98 -7.76
C ILE A 136 9.18 5.34 -7.05
N TYR A 137 10.40 5.81 -6.78
CA TYR A 137 10.67 7.13 -6.21
C TYR A 137 11.97 7.69 -6.78
N PRO A 138 12.22 9.02 -6.68
CA PRO A 138 13.42 9.61 -7.25
C PRO A 138 14.70 8.88 -6.82
N TYR A 139 15.49 8.47 -7.81
CA TYR A 139 16.75 7.74 -7.63
C TYR A 139 16.61 6.35 -6.98
N CYS A 140 15.45 5.68 -7.08
CA CYS A 140 15.25 4.35 -6.47
C CYS A 140 16.17 3.26 -7.04
N ASP A 141 16.75 3.46 -8.23
CA ASP A 141 17.71 2.52 -8.82
C ASP A 141 19.04 2.45 -8.03
N ASP A 142 19.43 3.58 -7.41
CA ASP A 142 20.72 3.75 -6.73
C ASP A 142 20.58 4.07 -5.23
N ARG A 143 19.41 4.51 -4.77
CA ARG A 143 19.18 4.92 -3.38
C ARG A 143 18.19 3.98 -2.69
N PRO A 144 18.57 3.36 -1.56
CA PRO A 144 17.66 2.51 -0.80
C PRO A 144 16.56 3.33 -0.11
N LEU A 145 15.50 2.66 0.33
CA LEU A 145 14.39 3.29 1.05
C LEU A 145 14.87 3.98 2.32
N SER A 146 15.94 3.50 2.96
CA SER A 146 16.52 4.14 4.14
C SER A 146 16.94 5.59 3.89
N ALA A 147 17.46 5.89 2.68
CA ALA A 147 17.81 7.25 2.29
C ALA A 147 16.56 8.14 2.15
N LEU A 148 15.51 7.64 1.49
CA LEU A 148 14.23 8.34 1.40
C LEU A 148 13.63 8.58 2.78
N THR A 149 13.54 7.56 3.63
CA THR A 149 12.96 7.66 4.97
C THR A 149 13.77 8.55 5.90
N GLY A 150 15.11 8.56 5.76
CA GLY A 150 15.99 9.45 6.51
C GLY A 150 15.78 10.92 6.10
N TRP A 151 15.63 11.18 4.80
CA TRP A 151 15.26 12.51 4.32
C TRP A 151 13.87 12.93 4.84
N LEU A 152 12.85 12.07 4.73
CA LEU A 152 11.50 12.36 5.25
C LEU A 152 11.53 12.66 6.75
N ASP A 153 12.30 11.90 7.53
CA ASP A 153 12.47 12.11 8.97
C ASP A 153 13.13 13.46 9.27
N SER A 154 14.14 13.87 8.50
CA SER A 154 14.77 15.19 8.64
C SER A 154 13.80 16.35 8.39
N GLN A 155 12.78 16.11 7.55
CA GLN A 155 11.74 17.08 7.22
C GLN A 155 10.50 16.97 8.14
N SER A 156 10.53 16.10 9.16
CA SER A 156 9.38 15.79 10.01
C SER A 156 8.14 15.30 9.24
N ILE A 157 8.35 14.73 8.05
CA ILE A 157 7.30 14.14 7.22
C ILE A 157 7.07 12.70 7.67
N THR A 158 5.79 12.34 7.88
CA THR A 158 5.42 11.03 8.47
C THR A 158 4.72 10.10 7.50
N ALA A 159 4.44 10.55 6.29
CA ALA A 159 3.81 9.78 5.23
C ALA A 159 4.31 10.25 3.87
N PHE A 160 4.48 9.32 2.95
CA PHE A 160 4.89 9.57 1.58
C PHE A 160 3.77 9.12 0.65
N GLY A 161 3.37 10.01 -0.25
CA GLY A 161 2.33 9.77 -1.25
C GLY A 161 2.93 9.36 -2.58
N ALA A 162 2.22 8.53 -3.32
CA ALA A 162 2.59 8.13 -4.68
C ALA A 162 1.37 8.17 -5.59
N LEU A 163 1.59 8.50 -6.86
CA LEU A 163 0.59 8.32 -7.90
C LEU A 163 0.72 6.91 -8.45
N MET A 164 -0.38 6.16 -8.45
CA MET A 164 -0.47 4.87 -9.11
C MET A 164 -0.56 5.08 -10.62
N LEU A 165 0.35 4.41 -11.35
CA LEU A 165 0.32 4.32 -12.81
C LEU A 165 -0.05 2.89 -13.19
N ASP A 166 -1.15 2.75 -13.91
CA ASP A 166 -1.53 1.47 -14.51
C ASP A 166 -0.69 1.25 -15.76
N MET A 167 0.14 0.21 -15.75
CA MET A 167 1.03 -0.11 -16.87
C MET A 167 0.50 -1.28 -17.69
N TYR A 168 0.74 -1.25 -19.00
CA TYR A 168 0.29 -2.25 -19.96
C TYR A 168 1.35 -2.53 -21.06
N PRO A 169 1.32 -3.70 -21.70
CA PRO A 169 2.25 -4.03 -22.78
C PRO A 169 1.94 -3.25 -24.06
N LYS A 170 2.86 -3.31 -25.02
CA LYS A 170 2.56 -2.87 -26.38
C LYS A 170 1.74 -3.96 -27.09
N GLY A 171 0.59 -3.62 -27.64
CA GLY A 171 -0.24 -4.57 -28.38
C GLY A 171 -1.15 -5.41 -27.48
N PRO A 172 -1.55 -6.63 -27.92
CA PRO A 172 -2.44 -7.50 -27.17
C PRO A 172 -1.89 -7.89 -25.79
N LEU A 173 -2.78 -8.06 -24.81
CA LEU A 173 -2.39 -8.40 -23.43
C LEU A 173 -1.79 -9.80 -23.28
N ASP A 174 -2.09 -10.70 -24.22
CA ASP A 174 -1.65 -12.09 -24.26
C ASP A 174 -0.44 -12.32 -25.19
N ALA A 175 0.11 -11.26 -25.78
CA ALA A 175 1.23 -11.36 -26.70
C ALA A 175 2.53 -11.85 -26.04
N GLU A 176 2.73 -11.51 -24.75
CA GLU A 176 3.89 -11.93 -23.98
C GLU A 176 3.44 -12.46 -22.60
N ILE A 177 3.79 -13.71 -22.30
CA ILE A 177 3.46 -14.36 -21.03
C ILE A 177 4.55 -14.03 -20.01
N TYR A 178 4.18 -13.33 -18.94
CA TYR A 178 5.09 -13.03 -17.83
C TYR A 178 5.57 -14.32 -17.15
N GLN A 179 6.87 -14.35 -16.81
CA GLN A 179 7.51 -15.47 -16.12
C GLN A 179 7.94 -15.05 -14.72
N PRO A 180 7.75 -15.90 -13.68
CA PRO A 180 8.15 -15.57 -12.32
C PRO A 180 9.60 -15.10 -12.21
N GLY A 181 9.83 -14.02 -11.45
CA GLY A 181 11.16 -13.46 -11.21
C GLY A 181 11.70 -12.58 -12.34
N LYS A 182 11.01 -12.45 -13.47
CA LYS A 182 11.38 -11.47 -14.50
C LYS A 182 10.98 -10.06 -14.08
N ASP A 183 11.73 -9.08 -14.56
CA ASP A 183 11.39 -7.66 -14.43
C ASP A 183 10.14 -7.35 -15.27
N PRO A 184 9.00 -6.98 -14.63
CA PRO A 184 7.76 -6.70 -15.35
C PRO A 184 7.87 -5.45 -16.24
N PHE A 185 8.79 -4.53 -15.97
CA PHE A 185 8.99 -3.33 -16.79
C PHE A 185 9.61 -3.62 -18.16
N LYS A 186 10.06 -4.86 -18.41
CA LYS A 186 10.45 -5.28 -19.78
C LYS A 186 9.24 -5.49 -20.69
N ILE A 187 8.11 -5.87 -20.11
CA ILE A 187 6.85 -6.15 -20.81
C ILE A 187 5.91 -4.94 -20.71
N LEU A 188 5.63 -4.50 -19.48
CA LEU A 188 4.73 -3.41 -19.14
C LEU A 188 5.45 -2.07 -19.29
N ARG A 189 5.42 -1.51 -20.50
CA ARG A 189 6.19 -0.30 -20.86
C ARG A 189 5.32 0.91 -21.21
N TRP A 190 4.00 0.74 -21.25
CA TRP A 190 3.07 1.80 -21.63
C TRP A 190 2.18 2.16 -20.46
N PHE A 191 1.85 3.44 -20.37
CA PHE A 191 0.90 4.02 -19.43
C PHE A 191 0.30 5.26 -20.09
N ASP A 192 -0.79 5.76 -19.53
CA ASP A 192 -1.43 6.98 -20.04
C ASP A 192 -0.65 8.21 -19.56
N ALA A 193 -0.15 9.02 -20.48
CA ALA A 193 0.67 10.20 -20.14
C ALA A 193 -0.13 11.37 -19.53
N GLY A 194 -1.46 11.35 -19.63
CA GLY A 194 -2.36 12.38 -19.12
C GLY A 194 -3.78 11.86 -19.06
N ASN A 195 -4.75 12.73 -18.74
CA ASN A 195 -6.16 12.47 -18.35
C ASN A 195 -6.43 12.40 -16.84
N TYR A 196 -5.44 12.73 -16.01
CA TYR A 196 -5.58 12.73 -14.56
C TYR A 196 -6.41 13.92 -14.07
N ARG A 197 -7.44 13.62 -13.28
CA ARG A 197 -8.31 14.60 -12.63
C ARG A 197 -8.10 14.56 -11.13
N PHE A 198 -8.29 15.72 -10.52
CA PHE A 198 -7.98 15.95 -9.12
C PHE A 198 -9.16 16.60 -8.40
N GLN A 199 -9.57 16.02 -7.26
CA GLN A 199 -10.59 16.60 -6.40
C GLN A 199 -10.15 16.56 -4.94
N MET A 200 -10.36 17.65 -4.19
CA MET A 200 -10.09 17.66 -2.76
C MET A 200 -11.22 16.97 -1.99
N GLN A 201 -10.89 15.95 -1.19
CA GLN A 201 -11.81 15.38 -0.21
C GLN A 201 -11.63 16.07 1.14
N GLU A 202 -12.34 17.17 1.36
CA GLU A 202 -12.15 18.09 2.50
C GLU A 202 -12.11 17.39 3.87
N ALA A 203 -13.04 16.45 4.12
CA ALA A 203 -13.12 15.76 5.42
C ALA A 203 -11.90 14.89 5.71
N LEU A 204 -11.29 14.32 4.67
CA LEU A 204 -10.08 13.51 4.77
C LEU A 204 -8.81 14.34 4.55
N GLN A 205 -8.93 15.59 4.09
CA GLN A 205 -7.81 16.41 3.65
C GLN A 205 -6.91 15.66 2.64
N SER A 206 -7.54 14.82 1.83
CA SER A 206 -6.87 13.97 0.85
C SER A 206 -7.17 14.49 -0.52
N GLN A 207 -6.14 14.54 -1.35
CA GLN A 207 -6.34 14.69 -2.77
C GLN A 207 -6.83 13.36 -3.35
N TRP A 208 -7.93 13.42 -4.10
CA TRP A 208 -8.49 12.30 -4.81
C TRP A 208 -8.11 12.40 -6.27
N VAL A 209 -7.42 11.37 -6.78
CA VAL A 209 -6.94 11.33 -8.15
C VAL A 209 -7.64 10.20 -8.89
N GLN A 210 -8.15 10.50 -10.08
CA GLN A 210 -8.77 9.54 -11.01
C GLN A 210 -8.21 9.78 -12.42
N GLY A 211 -8.30 8.78 -13.29
CA GLY A 211 -7.75 8.84 -14.64
C GLY A 211 -7.09 7.53 -15.04
N GLY A 212 -6.09 7.63 -15.89
CA GLY A 212 -5.32 6.51 -16.41
C GLY A 212 -6.11 5.63 -17.37
N VAL A 213 -5.53 4.48 -17.68
CA VAL A 213 -6.10 3.52 -18.65
C VAL A 213 -7.43 2.96 -18.18
N ARG A 214 -7.61 2.72 -16.88
CA ARG A 214 -8.84 2.14 -16.36
C ARG A 214 -10.02 3.07 -16.59
N ASP A 215 -9.83 4.36 -16.34
CA ASP A 215 -10.84 5.38 -16.61
C ASP A 215 -11.17 5.43 -18.11
N ARG A 216 -10.16 5.58 -18.95
CA ARG A 216 -10.31 5.66 -20.42
C ARG A 216 -11.02 4.44 -21.02
N VAL A 217 -10.71 3.23 -20.56
CA VAL A 217 -11.14 1.98 -21.21
C VAL A 217 -12.39 1.38 -20.56
N PHE A 218 -12.53 1.46 -19.24
CA PHE A 218 -13.62 0.78 -18.51
C PHE A 218 -14.67 1.73 -17.93
N PHE A 219 -14.35 3.02 -17.79
CA PHE A 219 -15.23 4.01 -17.16
C PHE A 219 -15.47 5.24 -18.03
N ALA A 220 -15.27 5.16 -19.34
CA ALA A 220 -15.44 6.27 -20.28
C ALA A 220 -16.80 6.98 -20.12
N ASP A 221 -17.88 6.20 -19.95
CA ASP A 221 -19.25 6.71 -19.75
C ASP A 221 -19.57 7.08 -18.29
N GLN A 222 -18.73 6.68 -17.33
CA GLN A 222 -18.94 6.86 -15.89
C GLN A 222 -17.63 7.26 -15.17
N PRO A 223 -16.96 8.35 -15.58
CA PRO A 223 -15.62 8.71 -15.11
C PRO A 223 -15.54 8.97 -13.59
N ASP A 224 -16.65 9.37 -12.97
CA ASP A 224 -16.75 9.57 -11.52
C ASP A 224 -16.62 8.26 -10.72
N ARG A 225 -16.85 7.11 -11.36
CA ARG A 225 -16.71 5.77 -10.76
C ARG A 225 -15.35 5.14 -10.99
N ALA A 226 -14.46 5.82 -11.72
CA ALA A 226 -13.11 5.32 -11.97
C ALA A 226 -12.34 5.08 -10.66
N PRO A 227 -11.45 4.07 -10.60
CA PRO A 227 -10.66 3.79 -9.42
C PRO A 227 -9.79 4.98 -8.98
N THR A 228 -9.49 5.00 -7.69
CA THR A 228 -8.60 6.02 -7.12
C THR A 228 -7.15 5.69 -7.42
N LEU A 229 -6.36 6.70 -7.81
CA LEU A 229 -4.95 6.55 -8.19
C LEU A 229 -3.97 7.10 -7.15
N ASN A 230 -4.37 8.02 -6.27
CA ASN A 230 -3.48 8.44 -5.20
C ASN A 230 -3.31 7.33 -4.16
N LYS A 231 -2.09 7.11 -3.71
CA LYS A 231 -1.72 6.13 -2.69
C LYS A 231 -0.85 6.79 -1.63
N ILE A 232 -0.84 6.20 -0.43
CA ILE A 232 0.02 6.56 0.70
C ILE A 232 0.73 5.27 1.15
N PRO A 233 1.65 4.74 0.32
CA PRO A 233 2.20 3.41 0.53
C PRO A 233 3.21 3.37 1.67
N LEU A 234 3.94 4.45 1.95
CA LEU A 234 5.04 4.48 2.92
C LEU A 234 4.73 5.44 4.07
N VAL A 235 4.60 4.91 5.29
CA VAL A 235 4.17 5.69 6.47
C VAL A 235 5.03 5.35 7.68
N LYS A 236 5.49 6.37 8.41
CA LYS A 236 6.10 6.20 9.74
C LYS A 236 5.00 5.84 10.74
N TRP A 237 4.84 4.55 10.98
CA TRP A 237 3.59 4.04 11.52
C TRP A 237 3.43 4.33 13.01
N ASN A 238 2.23 4.78 13.36
CA ASN A 238 1.79 4.87 14.75
C ASN A 238 0.64 3.91 14.96
N ARG A 239 0.64 3.18 16.08
CA ARG A 239 -0.45 2.24 16.45
C ARG A 239 -1.85 2.87 16.52
N ARG A 240 -1.94 4.21 16.49
CA ARG A 240 -3.19 4.98 16.47
C ARG A 240 -3.63 5.38 15.05
N PHE A 241 -2.88 5.02 14.01
CA PHE A 241 -3.20 5.30 12.61
C PHE A 241 -4.04 4.18 12.00
N ALA A 242 -4.85 4.52 11.01
CA ALA A 242 -5.63 3.53 10.28
C ALA A 242 -5.88 3.99 8.85
N TYR A 243 -5.61 3.11 7.89
CA TYR A 243 -6.02 3.30 6.51
C TYR A 243 -7.55 3.35 6.39
N ASN A 244 -8.06 4.29 5.60
CA ASN A 244 -9.47 4.59 5.45
C ASN A 244 -10.10 3.95 4.19
N SER A 245 -9.41 3.94 3.05
CA SER A 245 -9.87 3.30 1.82
C SER A 245 -8.69 2.66 1.11
N SER A 246 -8.43 1.37 1.40
CA SER A 246 -7.13 0.74 1.14
C SER A 246 -5.98 1.69 1.52
N THR A 247 -4.91 1.72 0.75
CA THR A 247 -3.79 2.64 0.91
C THR A 247 -4.02 4.03 0.30
N HIS A 248 -5.23 4.35 -0.20
CA HIS A 248 -5.53 5.63 -0.86
C HIS A 248 -5.77 6.80 0.09
N SER A 249 -6.11 6.52 1.35
CA SER A 249 -6.26 7.56 2.38
C SER A 249 -6.05 6.97 3.76
N ILE A 250 -5.60 7.78 4.70
CA ILE A 250 -5.24 7.36 6.06
C ILE A 250 -5.77 8.36 7.10
N LEU A 251 -5.98 7.89 8.32
CA LEU A 251 -6.43 8.70 9.45
C LEU A 251 -5.36 8.72 10.55
N PRO A 252 -5.09 9.88 11.19
CA PRO A 252 -5.82 11.16 11.06
C PRO A 252 -5.61 11.92 9.73
N PRO A 253 -6.57 12.79 9.34
CA PRO A 253 -6.57 13.48 8.03
C PRO A 253 -5.27 14.17 7.62
N ARG A 254 -4.55 14.79 8.57
CA ARG A 254 -3.25 15.45 8.34
C ARG A 254 -2.19 14.58 7.65
N LEU A 255 -2.30 13.25 7.74
CA LEU A 255 -1.39 12.32 7.10
C LEU A 255 -1.62 12.20 5.59
N ASN A 256 -2.73 12.72 5.06
CA ASN A 256 -3.01 12.75 3.63
C ASN A 256 -2.41 13.99 2.94
N HIS A 257 -1.73 14.88 3.68
CA HIS A 257 -1.02 16.05 3.13
C HIS A 257 0.31 15.62 2.49
N VAL A 258 0.23 14.73 1.50
CA VAL A 258 1.40 14.11 0.85
C VAL A 258 1.59 14.56 -0.60
N PHE A 259 0.58 15.23 -1.16
CA PHE A 259 0.69 15.92 -2.44
C PHE A 259 0.73 17.42 -2.14
N ASN A 260 1.75 18.11 -2.64
CA ASN A 260 1.81 19.56 -2.60
C ASN A 260 1.61 20.09 -4.02
N LEU A 261 0.37 20.46 -4.36
CA LEU A 261 0.05 21.03 -5.69
C LEU A 261 -0.13 22.55 -5.65
N THR A 262 0.27 23.22 -4.57
CA THR A 262 0.40 24.68 -4.60
C THR A 262 1.73 25.05 -5.26
N GLY A 263 1.79 24.94 -6.58
CA GLY A 263 2.70 25.68 -7.44
C GLY A 263 4.05 25.03 -7.81
N THR A 264 4.29 24.99 -9.12
CA THR A 264 5.58 25.07 -9.84
C THR A 264 6.55 23.89 -9.93
N ASP A 265 6.18 22.64 -9.68
CA ASP A 265 7.08 21.51 -10.03
C ASP A 265 6.30 20.27 -10.51
N LEU A 266 5.73 20.37 -11.72
CA LEU A 266 5.53 19.25 -12.64
C LEU A 266 6.38 19.49 -13.88
#